data_AF-A0A9W6XV61-F1
#
_entry.id   AF-A0A9W6XV61-F1
#
_cell.length_a   1.000
_cell.length_b   1.000
_cell.length_c   1.000
_cell.angle_alpha   90.00
_cell.angle_beta   90.00
_cell.angle_gamma   90.00
#
_symmetry.space_group_name_H-M   'P 1'
#
loop_
_entity.id
_entity.type
_entity.pdbx_description
1 polymer ?
#
loop_
_entity_poly.entity_id
_entity_poly.type
_entity_poly.pdbx_seq_one_letter_code
_entity_poly.pdbx_strand_id
1 'polypeptide(L)'
;MLQPPNSPDLNCLDLGLFNAIQARLRTPRNIDQLIEAVSDSYWELPPAIINAAFLSLQGSMDLCIRDGGGNAFKLPHMAKAKLEREGRLPTSVQCSPETAAIVSQTRISEAALHN
;
A
#
# COMPACT_ATOMS: atom_id res chain seq x y z
N MET A 1 -6.26 -10.95 5.13
CA MET A 1 -6.02 -10.02 4.02
C MET A 1 -6.21 -10.79 2.73
N LEU A 2 -6.99 -10.25 1.79
CA LEU A 2 -7.23 -10.87 0.49
C LEU A 2 -6.46 -10.05 -0.56
N GLN A 3 -5.58 -10.69 -1.32
CA GLN A 3 -4.87 -10.08 -2.44
C GLN A 3 -5.51 -10.62 -3.74
N PRO A 4 -6.12 -9.78 -4.58
CA PRO A 4 -6.63 -10.23 -5.86
C PRO A 4 -5.50 -10.72 -6.77
N PRO A 5 -5.74 -11.73 -7.63
CA PRO A 5 -4.77 -12.14 -8.65
C PRO A 5 -4.28 -10.95 -9.50
N ASN A 6 -3.01 -10.96 -9.89
CA ASN A 6 -2.38 -9.96 -10.76
C ASN A 6 -2.52 -8.50 -10.27
N SER A 7 -2.61 -8.28 -8.96
CA SER A 7 -2.79 -6.94 -8.36
C SER A 7 -1.66 -6.63 -7.37
N PRO A 8 -0.42 -6.39 -7.84
CA PRO A 8 0.69 -6.02 -6.98
C PRO A 8 0.45 -4.69 -6.25
N ASP A 9 -0.33 -3.77 -6.84
CA ASP A 9 -0.72 -2.49 -6.24
C ASP A 9 -1.65 -2.64 -5.02
N LEU A 10 -2.14 -3.86 -4.76
CA LEU A 10 -2.93 -4.20 -3.57
C LEU A 10 -2.14 -5.06 -2.58
N ASN A 11 -0.81 -5.11 -2.72
CA ASN A 11 0.11 -5.75 -1.78
C ASN A 11 1.06 -4.71 -1.16
N CYS A 12 0.97 -4.54 0.15
CA CYS A 12 1.84 -3.61 0.88
C CYS A 12 3.34 -3.95 0.75
N LEU A 13 3.65 -5.24 0.61
CA LEU A 13 5.04 -5.70 0.51
C LEU A 13 5.68 -5.25 -0.80
N ASP A 14 4.95 -5.43 -1.91
CA ASP A 14 5.37 -5.03 -3.25
C ASP A 14 5.39 -3.50 -3.42
N LEU A 15 4.39 -2.81 -2.86
CA LEU A 15 4.25 -1.35 -2.98
C LEU A 15 5.38 -0.55 -2.35
N GLY A 16 6.04 -1.07 -1.32
CA GLY A 16 7.00 -0.25 -0.58
C GLY A 16 8.03 -1.01 0.24
N LEU A 17 7.66 -2.14 0.85
CA LEU A 17 8.56 -2.81 1.79
C LEU A 17 9.78 -3.41 1.08
N PHE A 18 9.57 -4.19 0.02
CA PHE A 18 10.67 -4.82 -0.71
C PHE A 18 11.57 -3.80 -1.38
N ASN A 19 11.00 -2.74 -1.96
CA ASN A 19 11.77 -1.64 -2.56
C ASN A 19 12.64 -0.93 -1.52
N ALA A 20 12.11 -0.69 -0.32
CA ALA A 20 12.85 -0.03 0.75
C ALA A 20 13.98 -0.91 1.31
N ILE A 21 13.74 -2.21 1.45
CA ILE A 21 14.78 -3.18 1.86
C ILE A 21 15.85 -3.25 0.78
N GLN A 22 15.49 -3.44 -0.48
CA GLN A 22 16.44 -3.51 -1.60
C GLN A 22 17.31 -2.26 -1.71
N ALA A 23 16.76 -1.07 -1.49
CA ALA A 23 17.50 0.18 -1.49
C ALA A 23 18.58 0.27 -0.38
N ARG A 24 18.48 -0.57 0.67
CA ARG A 24 19.42 -0.62 1.81
C ARG A 24 20.42 -1.76 1.72
N LEU A 25 20.20 -2.74 0.85
CA LEU A 25 21.11 -3.88 0.69
C LEU A 25 22.48 -3.43 0.19
N ARG A 26 23.53 -3.89 0.88
CA ARG A 26 24.92 -3.75 0.42
C ARG A 26 25.28 -5.00 -0.36
N THR A 27 25.76 -4.85 -1.59
CA THR A 27 25.99 -5.93 -2.58
C THR A 27 26.54 -7.22 -1.96
N PRO A 28 25.67 -8.21 -1.64
CA PRO A 28 26.10 -9.44 -0.99
C PRO A 28 26.78 -10.35 -2.01
N ARG A 29 27.80 -11.10 -1.58
CA ARG A 29 28.60 -11.95 -2.48
C ARG A 29 28.21 -13.42 -2.44
N ASN A 30 27.35 -13.82 -1.51
CA ASN A 30 26.84 -15.18 -1.36
C ASN A 30 25.46 -15.17 -0.65
N ILE A 31 24.85 -16.35 -0.55
CA ILE A 31 23.51 -16.51 0.04
C ILE A 31 23.49 -16.11 1.51
N ASP A 32 24.50 -16.51 2.30
CA ASP A 32 24.55 -16.21 3.74
C ASP A 32 24.59 -14.69 3.99
N GLN A 33 25.44 -13.97 3.23
CA GLN A 33 25.52 -12.51 3.28
C GLN A 33 24.22 -11.84 2.82
N LEU A 34 23.52 -12.42 1.85
CA LEU A 34 22.23 -11.90 1.40
C LEU A 34 21.17 -12.04 2.50
N ILE A 35 21.11 -13.20 3.17
CA ILE A 35 20.17 -13.46 4.28
C ILE A 35 20.43 -12.47 5.42
N GLU A 36 21.68 -12.31 5.82
CA GLU A 36 22.08 -11.35 6.87
C GLU A 36 21.72 -9.92 6.48
N ALA A 37 22.09 -9.47 5.27
CA ALA A 37 21.82 -8.10 4.82
C ALA A 37 20.32 -7.79 4.72
N VAL A 38 19.49 -8.74 4.28
CA VAL A 38 18.03 -8.59 4.24
C VAL A 38 17.45 -8.51 5.65
N SER A 39 17.91 -9.38 6.56
CA SER A 39 17.49 -9.39 7.96
C SER A 39 17.79 -8.04 8.63
N ASP A 40 19.02 -7.55 8.50
CA ASP A 40 19.44 -6.26 9.08
C ASP A 40 18.64 -5.10 8.49
N SER A 41 18.49 -5.08 7.16
CA SER A 41 17.73 -4.04 6.46
C SER A 41 16.26 -3.99 6.89
N TYR A 42 15.66 -5.14 7.21
CA TYR A 42 14.31 -5.23 7.75
C TYR A 42 14.22 -4.69 9.17
N TRP A 43 15.11 -5.11 10.07
CA TRP A 43 15.10 -4.68 11.47
C TRP A 43 15.42 -3.20 11.67
N GLU A 44 16.25 -2.65 10.79
CA GLU A 44 16.57 -1.21 10.78
C GLU A 44 15.55 -0.36 10.03
N LEU A 45 14.48 -0.97 9.48
CA LEU A 45 13.55 -0.23 8.65
C LEU A 45 12.76 0.80 9.47
N PRO A 46 12.78 2.10 9.10
CA PRO A 46 12.06 3.11 9.86
C PRO A 46 10.54 2.86 9.82
N PRO A 47 9.82 2.98 10.95
CA PRO A 47 8.34 2.85 10.99
C PRO A 47 7.63 3.79 10.01
N ALA A 48 8.22 4.95 9.78
CA ALA A 48 7.93 5.91 8.71
C ALA A 48 7.65 5.27 7.34
N ILE A 49 8.56 4.39 6.91
CA ILE A 49 8.51 3.71 5.60
C ILE A 49 7.35 2.72 5.57
N ILE A 50 7.13 2.01 6.67
CA ILE A 50 6.02 1.07 6.81
C ILE A 50 4.69 1.83 6.70
N ASN A 51 4.53 2.93 7.44
CA ASN A 51 3.34 3.78 7.34
C ASN A 51 3.16 4.30 5.91
N ALA A 52 4.22 4.78 5.27
CA ALA A 52 4.16 5.26 3.89
C ALA A 52 3.67 4.18 2.91
N ALA A 53 4.05 2.92 3.09
CA ALA A 53 3.57 1.79 2.30
C ALA A 53 2.08 1.51 2.54
N PHE A 54 1.61 1.52 3.79
CA PHE A 54 0.18 1.38 4.11
C PHE A 54 -0.67 2.51 3.53
N LEU A 55 -0.18 3.76 3.57
CA LEU A 55 -0.86 4.88 2.94
C LEU A 55 -0.91 4.75 1.40
N SER A 56 0.11 4.13 0.77
CA SER A 56 0.03 3.80 -0.65
C SER A 56 -1.08 2.78 -0.90
N LEU A 57 -1.11 1.72 -0.10
CA LEU A 57 -2.10 0.65 -0.24
C LEU A 57 -3.53 1.17 -0.13
N GLN A 58 -3.81 2.03 0.86
CA GLN A 58 -5.13 2.65 1.03
C GLN A 58 -5.52 3.52 -0.17
N GLY A 59 -4.56 4.27 -0.74
CA GLY A 59 -4.80 5.03 -1.97
C GLY A 59 -5.05 4.12 -3.18
N SER A 60 -4.31 3.01 -3.32
CA SER A 60 -4.56 2.02 -4.37
C SER A 60 -5.93 1.36 -4.24
N MET A 61 -6.37 1.07 -3.02
CA MET A 61 -7.71 0.52 -2.77
C MET A 61 -8.82 1.50 -3.16
N ASP A 62 -8.67 2.80 -2.84
CA ASP A 62 -9.62 3.84 -3.25
C ASP A 62 -9.75 3.90 -4.79
N LEU A 63 -8.62 3.91 -5.49
CA LEU A 63 -8.61 3.95 -6.96
C LEU A 63 -9.17 2.68 -7.59
N CYS A 64 -8.83 1.51 -7.04
CA CYS A 64 -9.35 0.23 -7.49
C CYS A 64 -10.89 0.19 -7.39
N ILE A 65 -11.47 0.64 -6.28
CA ILE A 65 -12.92 0.68 -6.10
C ILE A 65 -13.58 1.62 -7.11
N ARG A 66 -12.99 2.80 -7.33
CA ARG A 66 -13.47 3.77 -8.32
C ARG A 66 -13.40 3.25 -9.75
N ASP A 67 -12.42 2.39 -10.04
CA ASP A 67 -12.25 1.72 -11.34
C ASP A 67 -13.03 0.39 -11.43
N GLY A 68 -13.95 0.12 -10.51
CA GLY A 68 -14.78 -1.09 -10.54
C GLY A 68 -14.00 -2.39 -10.35
N GLY A 69 -12.86 -2.35 -9.65
CA GLY A 69 -11.96 -3.50 -9.46
C GLY A 69 -10.83 -3.60 -10.48
N GLY A 70 -10.71 -2.66 -11.41
CA GLY A 70 -9.58 -2.56 -12.33
C GLY A 70 -8.27 -2.17 -11.65
N ASN A 71 -7.14 -2.34 -12.35
CA ASN A 71 -5.79 -2.06 -11.85
C ASN A 71 -4.99 -1.09 -12.77
N ALA A 72 -5.66 -0.42 -13.72
CA ALA A 72 -5.01 0.46 -14.69
C ALA A 72 -4.81 1.90 -14.17
N PHE A 73 -5.04 2.12 -12.87
CA PHE A 73 -4.97 3.44 -12.24
C PHE A 73 -3.52 3.86 -11.95
N LYS A 74 -3.30 5.17 -11.88
CA LYS A 74 -2.02 5.75 -11.43
C LYS A 74 -2.19 6.34 -10.03
N LEU A 75 -1.45 5.81 -9.06
CA LEU A 75 -1.50 6.30 -7.68
C LEU A 75 -0.94 7.74 -7.60
N PRO A 76 -1.72 8.73 -7.12
CA PRO A 76 -1.23 10.09 -6.93
C PRO A 76 -0.11 10.16 -5.89
N HIS A 77 0.91 10.99 -6.16
CA HIS A 77 2.03 11.17 -5.24
C HIS A 77 1.65 12.09 -4.07
N MET A 78 1.48 11.53 -2.87
CA MET A 78 1.09 12.26 -1.64
C MET A 78 2.23 13.06 -0.99
N ALA A 79 3.45 13.02 -1.53
CA ALA A 79 4.62 13.68 -0.94
C ALA A 79 4.85 13.30 0.53
N LYS A 80 4.71 12.01 0.84
CA LYS A 80 4.70 11.45 2.21
C LYS A 80 5.93 11.84 3.03
N ALA A 81 7.12 11.79 2.43
CA ALA A 81 8.36 12.21 3.10
C ALA A 81 8.34 13.69 3.54
N LYS A 82 7.72 14.57 2.73
CA LYS A 82 7.54 15.98 3.10
C LYS A 82 6.56 16.11 4.26
N LEU A 83 5.42 15.45 4.18
CA LEU A 83 4.40 15.47 5.24
C LEU A 83 4.95 14.93 6.56
N GLU A 84 5.77 13.89 6.51
CA GLU A 84 6.40 13.31 7.70
C GLU A 84 7.38 14.27 8.36
N ARG A 85 8.24 14.93 7.57
CA ARG A 85 9.16 15.95 8.08
C ARG A 85 8.42 17.13 8.73
N GLU A 86 7.21 17.43 8.25
CA GLU A 86 6.34 18.46 8.82
C GLU A 86 5.50 17.97 10.02
N GLY A 87 5.56 16.67 10.38
CA GLY A 87 4.72 16.08 11.44
C GLY A 87 3.24 15.99 11.05
N ARG A 88 2.93 16.00 9.76
CA ARG A 88 1.58 16.07 9.17
C ARG A 88 1.20 14.82 8.38
N LEU A 89 2.05 13.80 8.36
CA LEU A 89 1.74 12.55 7.68
C LEU A 89 0.59 11.84 8.43
N PRO A 90 -0.54 11.53 7.77
CA PRO A 90 -1.63 10.83 8.43
C PRO A 90 -1.25 9.37 8.73
N THR A 91 -1.95 8.77 9.69
CA THR A 91 -1.87 7.32 9.97
C THR A 91 -2.78 6.51 9.04
N SER A 92 -3.80 7.15 8.46
CA SER A 92 -4.70 6.54 7.48
C SER A 92 -5.26 7.56 6.49
N VAL A 93 -5.58 7.10 5.29
CA VAL A 93 -6.23 7.87 4.23
C VAL A 93 -7.74 7.63 4.34
N GLN A 94 -8.52 8.71 4.27
CA GLN A 94 -9.97 8.63 4.17
C GLN A 94 -10.38 8.23 2.75
N CYS A 95 -11.42 7.40 2.62
CA CYS A 95 -12.01 7.09 1.32
C CYS A 95 -12.48 8.37 0.64
N SER A 96 -12.32 8.44 -0.68
CA SER A 96 -12.91 9.52 -1.46
C SER A 96 -14.46 9.48 -1.39
N PRO A 97 -15.13 10.62 -1.56
CA PRO A 97 -16.60 10.66 -1.63
C PRO A 97 -17.17 9.69 -2.68
N GLU A 98 -16.49 9.52 -3.81
CA GLU A 98 -16.87 8.61 -4.89
C GLU A 98 -16.81 7.14 -4.43
N THR A 99 -15.69 6.73 -3.82
CA THR A 99 -15.55 5.39 -3.24
C THR A 99 -16.61 5.15 -2.17
N ALA A 100 -16.83 6.12 -1.28
CA ALA A 100 -17.84 6.02 -0.23
C ALA A 100 -19.25 5.83 -0.82
N ALA A 101 -19.59 6.56 -1.88
CA ALA A 101 -20.85 6.41 -2.59
C ALA A 101 -21.00 5.03 -3.21
N ILE A 102 -19.98 4.52 -3.92
CA ILE A 102 -19.99 3.18 -4.53
C ILE A 102 -20.23 2.11 -3.46
N VAL A 103 -19.43 2.12 -2.39
CA VAL A 103 -19.53 1.14 -1.31
C VAL A 103 -20.90 1.20 -0.61
N SER A 104 -21.48 2.39 -0.46
CA SER A 104 -22.82 2.54 0.12
C SER A 104 -23.92 1.92 -0.75
N GLN A 105 -23.78 1.97 -2.07
CA GLN A 105 -24.75 1.43 -3.03
C GLN A 105 -24.64 -0.09 -3.14
N THR A 106 -23.42 -0.63 -3.20
CA THR A 106 -23.17 -2.09 -3.25
C THR A 106 -23.76 -2.81 -2.04
N ARG A 107 -23.67 -2.19 -0.85
CA ARG A 107 -24.21 -2.73 0.40
C ARG A 107 -25.75 -2.82 0.41
N ILE A 108 -26.42 -2.00 -0.39
CA ILE A 108 -27.89 -2.02 -0.55
C ILE A 108 -28.31 -3.09 -1.56
N SER A 109 -27.55 -3.31 -2.64
CA SER A 109 -27.87 -4.34 -3.65
C SER A 109 -27.68 -5.77 -3.15
N GLU A 110 -26.68 -6.07 -2.31
CA GLU A 110 -26.49 -7.42 -1.75
C GLU A 110 -27.56 -7.78 -0.70
N ALA A 111 -28.09 -6.77 0.01
CA ALA A 111 -29.21 -6.96 0.93
C ALA A 111 -30.55 -7.21 0.19
N ALA A 112 -30.68 -6.72 -1.04
CA ALA A 112 -31.87 -6.94 -1.87
C ALA A 112 -31.89 -8.29 -2.60
N LEU A 113 -30.73 -8.95 -2.73
CA LEU A 113 -30.61 -10.29 -3.36
C LEU A 113 -30.90 -11.45 -2.39
N HIS A 114 -31.15 -11.16 -1.11
CA HIS A 114 -31.45 -12.16 -0.08
C HIS A 114 -32.92 -12.12 0.40
N ASN A 115 -33.82 -11.44 -0.32
CA ASN A 115 -35.27 -11.45 -0.09
C ASN A 115 -36.03 -12.04 -1.29
#